data_AF-A0A7S0F4L9-F1
#
_entry.id   AF-A0A7S0F4L9-F1
#
_cell.length_a   1.000
_cell.length_b   1.000
_cell.length_c   1.000
_cell.angle_alpha   90.00
_cell.angle_beta   90.00
_cell.angle_gamma   90.00
#
_symmetry.space_group_name_H-M   'P 1'
#
loop_
_entity.id
_entity.type
_entity.pdbx_description
1 polymer ?
#
loop_
_entity_poly.entity_id
_entity_poly.type
_entity_poly.pdbx_seq_one_letter_code
_entity_poly.pdbx_strand_id
1 'polypeptide(L)'
;RRALLSTGARGHFATSNVQDMGAMFRGAVAFNQPLRFATPSVTDMSGMFQGALLFNSPLVFELVTARRRALSSGAEPSLGTANVNDMADMFSGAAAFNQTLDFDTSSTTSMSGMFAGALAFDQPLDFDTSKVTSMWHMFT
;
A
#
# COMPACT_ATOMS: atom_id res chain seq x y z
N ARG A 1 -12.44 -20.64 -5.58
CA ARG A 1 -12.30 -21.24 -6.94
C ARG A 1 -11.25 -20.44 -7.70
N ARG A 2 -10.14 -21.11 -8.05
CA ARG A 2 -9.04 -20.75 -8.97
C ARG A 2 -8.78 -19.26 -9.29
N ALA A 3 -7.73 -18.72 -8.68
CA ALA A 3 -6.89 -17.69 -9.28
C ALA A 3 -5.42 -18.13 -9.16
N LEU A 4 -5.01 -19.00 -10.08
CA LEU A 4 -3.62 -19.40 -10.30
C LEU A 4 -3.38 -19.32 -11.81
N LEU A 5 -2.74 -18.24 -12.26
CA LEU A 5 -2.04 -18.08 -13.54
C LEU A 5 -0.84 -17.17 -13.23
N SER A 6 0.29 -17.74 -12.80
CA SER A 6 1.45 -18.12 -13.62
C SER A 6 2.13 -16.94 -14.34
N THR A 7 3.05 -16.27 -13.64
CA THR A 7 4.41 -16.04 -14.14
C THR A 7 5.37 -16.18 -12.95
N GLY A 8 6.51 -16.82 -13.14
CA GLY A 8 7.41 -17.31 -12.09
C GLY A 8 8.23 -16.24 -11.37
N ALA A 9 7.59 -15.22 -10.79
CA ALA A 9 8.20 -14.34 -9.81
C ALA A 9 7.47 -14.52 -8.47
N ARG A 10 8.19 -15.03 -7.45
CA ARG A 10 7.66 -15.18 -6.08
C ARG A 10 7.13 -13.81 -5.61
N GLY A 11 5.85 -13.71 -5.24
CA GLY A 11 5.25 -12.49 -4.66
C GLY A 11 4.21 -11.74 -5.51
N HIS A 12 3.80 -12.27 -6.67
CA HIS A 12 2.77 -11.62 -7.52
C HIS A 12 1.35 -12.03 -7.08
N PHE A 13 0.59 -11.10 -6.50
CA PHE A 13 -0.83 -11.31 -6.17
C PHE A 13 -1.72 -10.74 -7.27
N ALA A 14 -2.51 -11.59 -7.93
CA ALA A 14 -3.52 -11.16 -8.90
C ALA A 14 -4.69 -10.45 -8.19
N THR A 15 -4.58 -9.14 -8.02
CA THR A 15 -5.45 -8.30 -7.16
C THR A 15 -6.36 -7.36 -7.95
N SER A 16 -6.39 -7.47 -9.29
CA SER A 16 -7.10 -6.53 -10.16
C SER A 16 -8.61 -6.41 -9.92
N ASN A 17 -9.22 -7.45 -9.37
CA ASN A 17 -10.66 -7.51 -9.05
C ASN A 17 -10.93 -7.44 -7.55
N VAL A 18 -9.90 -7.23 -6.73
CA VAL A 18 -10.03 -7.13 -5.27
C VAL A 18 -10.37 -5.69 -4.93
N GLN A 19 -11.40 -5.49 -4.12
CA GLN A 19 -11.80 -4.17 -3.60
C GLN A 19 -11.26 -3.92 -2.19
N ASP A 20 -11.14 -4.98 -1.40
CA ASP A 20 -10.74 -4.96 0.00
C ASP A 20 -9.43 -5.74 0.17
N MET A 21 -8.37 -5.02 0.52
CA MET A 21 -7.07 -5.56 0.92
C MET A 21 -6.78 -5.30 2.40
N GLY A 22 -7.80 -4.90 3.16
CA GLY A 22 -7.71 -4.65 4.58
C GLY A 22 -7.21 -5.89 5.32
N ALA A 23 -6.36 -5.64 6.32
CA ALA A 23 -5.77 -6.65 7.20
C ALA A 23 -5.03 -7.83 6.52
N MET A 24 -4.70 -7.75 5.22
CA MET A 24 -4.16 -8.89 4.45
C MET A 24 -2.90 -9.54 5.06
N PHE A 25 -2.02 -8.74 5.67
CA PHE A 25 -0.81 -9.17 6.37
C PHE A 25 -0.82 -8.77 7.86
N ARG A 26 -2.00 -8.57 8.44
CA ARG A 26 -2.13 -8.19 9.85
C ARG A 26 -1.52 -9.27 10.75
N GLY A 27 -0.65 -8.85 11.67
CA GLY A 27 0.04 -9.72 12.61
C GLY A 27 1.06 -10.66 11.95
N ALA A 28 1.45 -10.43 10.70
CA ALA A 28 2.47 -11.22 10.01
C ALA A 28 3.87 -10.86 10.52
N VAL A 29 4.15 -11.16 11.79
CA VAL A 29 5.30 -10.66 12.55
C VAL A 29 6.65 -10.90 11.87
N ALA A 30 6.80 -12.02 11.15
CA ALA A 30 8.04 -12.40 10.48
C ALA A 30 8.02 -12.18 8.96
N PHE A 31 6.92 -11.66 8.41
CA PHE A 31 6.79 -11.48 6.97
C PHE A 31 7.64 -10.29 6.51
N ASN A 32 8.58 -10.56 5.60
CA ASN A 32 9.43 -9.54 4.99
C ASN A 32 9.84 -9.96 3.58
N GLN A 33 8.87 -10.44 2.79
CA GLN A 33 9.11 -10.79 1.40
C GLN A 33 8.68 -9.64 0.50
N PRO A 34 9.34 -9.42 -0.65
CA PRO A 34 8.90 -8.45 -1.64
C PRO A 34 7.46 -8.73 -2.07
N LEU A 35 6.66 -7.66 -2.15
CA LEU A 35 5.26 -7.74 -2.52
C LEU A 35 4.99 -6.94 -3.79
N ARG A 36 4.16 -7.53 -4.65
CA ARG A 36 3.69 -6.91 -5.89
C ARG A 36 2.18 -7.00 -5.98
N PHE A 37 1.54 -5.84 -6.13
CA PHE A 37 0.08 -5.71 -6.23
C PHE A 37 -0.33 -4.95 -7.48
N ALA A 38 -1.50 -5.33 -8.01
CA ALA A 38 -2.22 -4.59 -9.04
C ALA A 38 -3.57 -4.21 -8.45
N THR A 39 -3.74 -2.93 -8.10
CA THR A 39 -4.84 -2.46 -7.24
C THR A 39 -5.84 -1.51 -7.91
N PRO A 40 -6.16 -1.61 -9.22
CA PRO A 40 -7.02 -0.65 -9.91
C PRO A 40 -8.45 -0.59 -9.36
N SER A 41 -8.89 -1.61 -8.62
CA SER A 41 -10.24 -1.69 -8.04
C SER A 41 -10.26 -1.58 -6.52
N VAL A 42 -9.09 -1.45 -5.89
CA VAL A 42 -8.97 -1.49 -4.42
C VAL A 42 -9.42 -0.16 -3.85
N THR A 43 -10.32 -0.22 -2.86
CA THR A 43 -10.85 0.93 -2.14
C THR A 43 -10.46 0.94 -0.66
N ASP A 44 -10.07 -0.22 -0.12
CA ASP A 44 -9.72 -0.40 1.30
C ASP A 44 -8.36 -1.10 1.45
N MET A 45 -7.43 -0.46 2.16
CA MET A 45 -6.13 -1.00 2.57
C MET A 45 -5.92 -0.90 4.08
N SER A 46 -7.01 -0.78 4.84
CA SER A 46 -6.97 -0.53 6.28
C SER A 46 -6.28 -1.67 7.04
N GLY A 47 -5.31 -1.34 7.87
CA GLY A 47 -4.55 -2.30 8.66
C GLY A 47 -3.81 -3.38 7.87
N MET A 48 -3.54 -3.15 6.57
CA MET A 48 -2.97 -4.17 5.67
C MET A 48 -1.70 -4.82 6.23
N PHE A 49 -0.81 -4.04 6.85
CA PHE A 49 0.43 -4.49 7.50
C PHE A 49 0.43 -4.23 9.01
N GLN A 50 -0.74 -4.09 9.63
CA GLN A 50 -0.83 -3.81 11.05
C GLN A 50 -0.15 -4.92 11.88
N GLY A 51 0.84 -4.59 12.71
CA GLY A 51 1.60 -5.53 13.52
C GLY A 51 2.56 -6.42 12.74
N ALA A 52 2.87 -6.11 11.48
CA ALA A 52 3.89 -6.80 10.69
C ALA A 52 5.30 -6.35 11.14
N LEU A 53 5.70 -6.79 12.33
CA LEU A 53 6.87 -6.27 13.07
C LEU A 53 8.17 -6.19 12.24
N LEU A 54 8.46 -7.22 11.44
CA LEU A 54 9.69 -7.31 10.64
C LEU A 54 9.52 -6.86 9.18
N PHE A 55 8.34 -6.37 8.79
CA PHE A 55 8.10 -5.98 7.41
C PHE A 55 8.84 -4.68 7.07
N ASN A 56 9.78 -4.76 6.13
CA ASN A 56 10.51 -3.62 5.58
C ASN A 56 10.84 -3.84 4.10
N SER A 57 10.07 -4.68 3.41
CA SER A 57 10.28 -4.95 2.00
C SER A 57 9.64 -3.85 1.16
N PRO A 58 10.27 -3.42 0.06
CA PRO A 58 9.66 -2.47 -0.86
C PRO A 58 8.27 -2.94 -1.32
N LEU A 59 7.30 -2.04 -1.28
CA LEU A 59 6.00 -2.23 -1.90
C LEU A 59 6.09 -1.81 -3.36
N VAL A 60 6.09 -2.79 -4.27
CA VAL A 60 6.23 -2.54 -5.71
C VAL A 60 4.87 -2.71 -6.37
N PHE A 61 4.21 -1.62 -6.75
CA PHE A 61 3.01 -1.67 -7.56
C PHE A 61 3.42 -1.76 -9.02
N GLU A 62 3.67 -2.99 -9.47
CA GLU A 62 4.17 -3.26 -10.81
C GLU A 62 3.04 -3.07 -11.84
N LEU A 63 3.03 -1.94 -12.55
CA LEU A 63 2.34 -1.87 -13.84
C LEU A 63 3.38 -1.87 -14.97
N VAL A 64 3.85 -3.06 -15.36
CA VAL A 64 4.60 -3.28 -16.62
C VAL A 64 3.83 -2.69 -17.82
N THR A 65 2.50 -2.56 -17.71
CA THR A 65 1.63 -1.96 -18.72
C THR A 65 1.49 -0.43 -18.61
N ALA A 66 1.75 0.20 -17.44
CA ALA A 66 1.71 1.66 -17.30
C ALA A 66 2.89 2.30 -18.00
N ARG A 67 4.10 1.76 -17.81
CA ARG A 67 5.32 2.41 -18.27
C ARG A 67 5.38 2.61 -19.79
N ARG A 68 4.71 1.74 -20.58
CA ARG A 68 4.59 1.95 -22.04
C ARG A 68 3.51 2.96 -22.45
N ARG A 69 2.47 3.17 -21.62
CA ARG A 69 1.40 4.15 -21.89
C ARG A 69 1.67 5.54 -21.29
N ALA A 70 2.24 5.60 -20.09
CA ALA A 70 2.68 6.82 -19.42
C ALA A 70 3.74 7.56 -20.23
N LEU A 71 4.70 6.84 -20.84
CA LEU A 71 5.66 7.45 -21.79
C LEU A 71 4.99 8.07 -23.03
N SER A 72 3.76 7.67 -23.37
CA SER A 72 3.00 8.19 -24.52
C SER A 72 1.98 9.27 -24.17
N SER A 73 1.62 9.43 -22.88
CA SER A 73 0.58 10.36 -22.44
C SER A 73 1.07 11.49 -21.51
N GLY A 74 2.33 11.45 -21.07
CA GLY A 74 2.89 12.45 -20.14
C GLY A 74 2.22 12.46 -18.76
N ALA A 75 1.38 11.46 -18.48
CA ALA A 75 0.78 11.26 -17.16
C ALA A 75 1.75 10.41 -16.33
N GLU A 76 2.23 10.96 -15.21
CA GLU A 76 3.03 10.20 -14.26
C GLU A 76 2.22 8.99 -13.78
N PRO A 77 2.77 7.77 -13.87
CA PRO A 77 2.06 6.58 -13.45
C PRO A 77 1.95 6.58 -11.94
N SER A 78 0.84 7.09 -11.41
CA SER A 78 0.54 6.99 -9.98
C SER A 78 0.34 5.51 -9.62
N LEU A 79 1.01 5.07 -8.56
CA LEU A 79 0.89 3.70 -8.07
C LEU A 79 -0.59 3.45 -7.76
N GLY A 80 -1.08 2.23 -7.98
CA GLY A 80 -2.51 1.92 -8.09
C GLY A 80 -3.38 2.14 -6.84
N THR A 81 -3.06 3.06 -5.95
CA THR A 81 -3.81 3.47 -4.77
C THR A 81 -4.77 4.64 -5.04
N ALA A 82 -4.84 5.18 -6.26
CA ALA A 82 -5.69 6.33 -6.61
C ALA A 82 -7.19 6.16 -6.28
N ASN A 83 -7.67 4.92 -6.11
CA ASN A 83 -9.05 4.60 -5.73
C ASN A 83 -9.22 4.24 -4.24
N VAL A 84 -8.13 4.22 -3.46
CA VAL A 84 -8.14 3.82 -2.06
C VAL A 84 -8.64 4.96 -1.20
N ASN A 85 -9.77 4.71 -0.53
CA ASN A 85 -10.42 5.66 0.35
C ASN A 85 -9.94 5.50 1.80
N ASP A 86 -9.62 4.28 2.23
CA ASP A 86 -9.20 3.99 3.60
C ASP A 86 -7.79 3.38 3.65
N MET A 87 -6.89 4.08 4.33
CA MET A 87 -5.52 3.64 4.65
C MET A 87 -5.27 3.63 6.17
N ALA A 88 -6.33 3.64 6.99
CA ALA A 88 -6.21 3.63 8.44
C ALA A 88 -5.37 2.44 8.92
N ASP A 89 -4.50 2.65 9.89
CA ASP A 89 -3.65 1.64 10.52
C ASP A 89 -2.76 0.82 9.56
N MET A 90 -2.59 1.23 8.29
CA MET A 90 -1.95 0.40 7.26
C MET A 90 -0.59 -0.16 7.70
N PHE A 91 0.23 0.63 8.39
CA PHE A 91 1.52 0.24 8.96
C PHE A 91 1.57 0.34 10.50
N SER A 92 0.41 0.36 11.16
CA SER A 92 0.31 0.46 12.61
C SER A 92 1.05 -0.72 13.26
N GLY A 93 2.08 -0.45 14.07
CA GLY A 93 2.93 -1.46 14.71
C GLY A 93 3.88 -2.20 13.75
N ALA A 94 4.05 -1.76 12.50
CA ALA A 94 5.08 -2.28 11.60
C ALA A 94 6.44 -1.68 11.97
N ALA A 95 6.98 -2.11 13.11
CA ALA A 95 8.10 -1.45 13.80
C ALA A 95 9.36 -1.29 12.94
N ALA A 96 9.64 -2.23 12.03
CA ALA A 96 10.80 -2.20 11.15
C ALA A 96 10.59 -1.43 9.82
N PHE A 97 9.37 -0.98 9.52
CA PHE A 97 9.04 -0.40 8.23
C PHE A 97 9.69 0.98 8.07
N ASN A 98 10.52 1.14 7.03
CA ASN A 98 11.18 2.39 6.68
C ASN A 98 11.42 2.48 5.16
N GLN A 99 10.42 2.12 4.37
CA GLN A 99 10.49 2.21 2.91
C GLN A 99 9.81 3.50 2.44
N THR A 100 10.36 4.08 1.37
CA THR A 100 9.76 5.25 0.72
C THR A 100 8.38 4.87 0.18
N LEU A 101 7.43 5.78 0.31
CA LEU A 101 6.04 5.58 -0.11
C LEU A 101 5.72 6.53 -1.25
N ASP A 102 5.21 5.98 -2.35
CA ASP A 102 4.81 6.71 -3.55
C ASP A 102 3.33 6.43 -3.82
N PHE A 103 2.49 6.73 -2.82
CA PHE A 103 1.05 6.51 -2.91
C PHE A 103 0.35 7.70 -3.56
N ASP A 104 -0.54 7.41 -4.50
CA ASP A 104 -1.59 8.36 -4.86
C ASP A 104 -2.67 8.32 -3.78
N THR A 105 -2.72 9.37 -2.96
CA THR A 105 -3.70 9.53 -1.86
C THR A 105 -4.82 10.51 -2.21
N SER A 106 -4.96 10.90 -3.48
CA SER A 106 -5.93 11.92 -3.91
C SER A 106 -7.40 11.54 -3.70
N SER A 107 -7.69 10.26 -3.45
CA SER A 107 -9.03 9.76 -3.06
C SER A 107 -9.15 9.37 -1.59
N THR A 108 -8.05 9.36 -0.84
CA THR A 108 -8.01 8.87 0.53
C THR A 108 -8.74 9.83 1.47
N THR A 109 -9.62 9.28 2.32
CA THR A 109 -10.38 10.03 3.33
C THR A 109 -9.95 9.70 4.75
N SER A 110 -9.32 8.55 5.01
CA SER A 110 -8.83 8.16 6.33
C SER A 110 -7.37 7.70 6.31
N MET A 111 -6.55 8.30 7.18
CA MET A 111 -5.16 7.93 7.46
C MET A 111 -4.92 7.75 8.97
N SER A 112 -5.99 7.53 9.74
CA SER A 112 -5.93 7.37 11.20
C SER A 112 -4.95 6.24 11.57
N GLY A 113 -4.02 6.49 12.48
CA GLY A 113 -3.11 5.45 12.97
C GLY A 113 -2.13 4.87 11.93
N MET A 114 -2.04 5.43 10.72
CA MET A 114 -1.34 4.81 9.58
C MET A 114 0.09 4.37 9.91
N PHE A 115 0.82 5.15 10.72
CA PHE A 115 2.19 4.85 11.17
C PHE A 115 2.31 4.77 12.70
N ALA A 116 1.21 4.59 13.43
CA ALA A 116 1.26 4.44 14.89
C ALA A 116 2.16 3.25 15.26
N GLY A 117 3.22 3.43 16.04
CA GLY A 117 4.18 2.39 16.39
C GLY A 117 5.08 1.90 15.25
N ALA A 118 5.14 2.61 14.10
CA ALA A 118 6.11 2.36 13.04
C ALA A 118 7.48 2.98 13.40
N LEU A 119 8.14 2.40 14.41
CA LEU A 119 9.28 2.99 15.12
C LEU A 119 10.48 3.37 14.24
N ALA A 120 10.69 2.66 13.12
CA ALA A 120 11.80 2.90 12.21
C ALA A 120 11.49 3.91 11.09
N PHE A 121 10.22 4.35 10.94
CA PHE A 121 9.79 5.14 9.79
C PHE A 121 10.32 6.58 9.88
N ASP A 122 11.14 6.97 8.90
CA ASP A 122 11.74 8.30 8.78
C ASP A 122 11.90 8.69 7.30
N GLN A 123 10.88 8.37 6.49
CA GLN A 123 10.87 8.72 5.07
C GLN A 123 10.07 10.00 4.83
N PRO A 124 10.45 10.80 3.81
CA PRO A 124 9.62 11.91 3.38
C PRO A 124 8.23 11.41 2.95
N LEU A 125 7.21 12.24 3.22
CA LEU A 125 5.82 11.97 2.85
C LEU A 125 5.34 13.06 1.90
N ASP A 126 4.89 12.64 0.73
CA ASP A 126 4.28 13.50 -0.29
C ASP A 126 2.83 13.04 -0.55
N PHE A 127 2.00 13.16 0.48
CA PHE A 127 0.59 12.75 0.41
C PHE A 127 -0.30 13.94 0.08
N ASP A 128 -1.21 13.76 -0.89
CA ASP A 128 -2.36 14.65 -1.05
C ASP A 128 -3.36 14.39 0.08
N THR A 129 -3.53 15.39 0.94
CA THR A 129 -4.41 15.34 2.11
C THR A 129 -5.72 16.11 1.90
N SER A 130 -6.00 16.58 0.69
CA SER A 130 -7.13 17.47 0.40
C SER A 130 -8.51 16.87 0.68
N LYS A 131 -8.63 15.54 0.65
CA LYS A 131 -9.85 14.79 0.98
C LYS A 131 -9.82 14.08 2.34
N VAL A 132 -8.69 14.12 3.04
CA VAL A 132 -8.53 13.40 4.32
C VAL A 132 -9.35 14.08 5.41
N THR A 133 -10.21 13.31 6.08
CA THR A 133 -11.06 13.78 7.17
C THR A 133 -10.60 13.28 8.55
N SER A 134 -9.71 12.27 8.59
CA SER A 134 -9.13 11.78 9.85
C SER A 134 -7.67 11.37 9.72
N MET A 135 -6.84 11.89 10.64
CA MET A 135 -5.41 11.56 10.84
C MET A 135 -5.11 11.30 12.33
N TRP A 136 -6.12 10.94 13.11
CA TRP A 136 -5.94 10.70 14.54
C TRP A 136 -4.89 9.61 14.78
N HIS A 137 -3.94 9.86 15.70
CA HIS A 137 -2.79 8.98 15.99
C HIS A 137 -1.89 8.59 14.80
N MET A 138 -1.76 9.43 13.76
CA MET A 138 -0.96 9.07 12.57
C MET A 138 0.48 8.59 12.87
N PHE A 139 1.17 9.15 13.89
CA PHE A 139 2.58 8.86 14.22
C PHE A 139 2.87 8.57 15.71
N THR A 140 1.91 8.06 16.48
CA THR A 140 2.13 7.84 17.94
C THR A 140 2.93 6.61 18.29
#